data_AF-A0A960GXK5-F1
#
_entry.id   AF-A0A960GXK5-F1
#
_cell.length_a   1.000
_cell.length_b   1.000
_cell.length_c   1.000
_cell.angle_alpha   90.00
_cell.angle_beta   90.00
_cell.angle_gamma   90.00
#
_symmetry.space_group_name_H-M   'P 1'
#
loop_
_entity.id
_entity.type
_entity.pdbx_description
1 polymer ?
#
loop_
_entity_poly.entity_id
_entity_poly.type
_entity_poly.pdbx_seq_one_letter_code
_entity_poly.pdbx_strand_id
1 'polypeptide(L)' 'MFDRAAGVYLDGDGRALAPLAAVTFHRRMQLGSSSPKLVAQTPGGTYVLLRGNPFTGGLGDLDAVLTTAVHGGSR' A
#
# COMPACT_ATOMS: atom_id res chain seq x y z
N MET A 1 1.61 9.61 -1.16
CA MET A 1 3.05 9.52 -0.82
C MET A 1 3.22 9.04 0.61
N PHE A 2 4.16 8.13 0.89
CA PHE A 2 4.50 7.73 2.27
C PHE A 2 5.65 8.59 2.78
N ASP A 3 5.35 9.64 3.54
CA ASP A 3 6.37 10.52 4.13
C ASP A 3 6.81 9.95 5.48
N ARG A 4 7.97 9.28 5.47
CA ARG A 4 8.55 8.66 6.67
C ARG A 4 9.13 9.66 7.65
N ALA A 5 9.56 10.84 7.18
CA ALA A 5 10.10 11.86 8.06
C ALA A 5 8.99 12.54 8.86
N ALA A 6 7.87 12.85 8.19
CA ALA A 6 6.68 13.41 8.84
C ALA A 6 5.76 12.34 9.45
N GLY A 7 6.00 11.06 9.19
CA GLY A 7 5.20 9.95 9.75
C GLY A 7 3.78 9.86 9.19
N VAL A 8 3.53 10.33 7.96
CA VAL A 8 2.19 10.46 7.39
C VAL A 8 2.05 9.88 5.98
N TYR A 9 0.90 9.28 5.69
CA TYR A 9 0.48 8.93 4.33
C TYR A 9 -0.32 10.07 3.73
N LEU A 10 0.16 10.62 2.62
CA LEU A 10 -0.44 11.73 1.89
C LEU A 10 -1.15 11.24 0.62
N ASP A 11 -2.22 11.93 0.21
CA ASP A 11 -2.83 11.75 -1.12
C ASP A 11 -1.99 12.41 -2.23
N GLY A 12 -2.55 12.46 -3.46
CA GLY A 12 -1.90 13.08 -4.61
C GLY A 12 -1.81 14.62 -4.54
N ASP A 13 -2.66 15.25 -3.73
CA ASP A 13 -2.69 16.70 -3.49
C ASP A 13 -1.85 17.10 -2.25
N GLY A 14 -1.20 16.13 -1.59
CA GLY A 14 -0.43 16.34 -0.38
C GLY A 14 -1.27 16.43 0.90
N ARG A 15 -2.56 16.09 0.87
CA ARG A 15 -3.39 16.04 2.09
C ARG A 15 -3.10 14.78 2.89
N ALA A 16 -3.03 14.93 4.22
CA ALA A 16 -2.85 13.80 5.12
C ALA A 16 -4.07 12.87 5.13
N LEU A 17 -3.84 11.60 4.81
CA LEU A 17 -4.84 10.53 4.84
C LEU A 17 -4.83 9.77 6.17
N ALA A 18 -3.64 9.46 6.71
CA ALA A 18 -3.47 8.78 7.99
C ALA A 18 -2.01 8.83 8.49
N PRO A 19 -1.78 8.65 9.80
CA PRO A 19 -0.44 8.37 10.33
C PRO A 19 0.13 7.07 9.74
N LEU A 20 1.41 7.02 9.36
CA LEU A 20 2.04 5.83 8.77
C LEU A 20 1.99 4.60 9.68
N ALA A 21 2.05 4.79 11.00
CA ALA A 21 1.93 3.72 11.98
C ALA A 21 0.57 3.01 11.92
N ALA A 22 -0.47 3.66 11.39
CA ALA A 22 -1.81 3.10 11.23
C ALA A 22 -2.06 2.55 9.80
N VAL A 23 -1.06 2.63 8.91
CA VAL A 23 -1.17 2.13 7.53
C VAL A 23 -0.67 0.69 7.47
N THR A 24 -1.47 -0.21 6.89
CA THR A 24 -1.07 -1.59 6.61
C THR A 24 -1.20 -1.91 5.13
N PHE A 25 -0.35 -2.80 4.61
CA PHE A 25 -0.29 -3.15 3.19
C PHE A 25 -0.81 -4.55 2.96
N HIS A 26 -1.66 -4.71 1.95
CA HIS A 26 -2.30 -5.99 1.65
C HIS A 26 -2.42 -6.23 0.15
N ARG A 27 -2.27 -7.50 -0.25
CA ARG A 27 -2.71 -7.98 -1.56
C ARG A 27 -4.18 -8.40 -1.46
N ARG A 28 -5.03 -7.94 -2.38
CA ARG A 28 -6.46 -8.29 -2.43
C ARG A 28 -6.89 -8.70 -3.83
N MET A 29 -7.74 -9.72 -3.93
CA MET A 29 -8.34 -10.11 -5.21
C MET A 29 -9.21 -9.00 -5.79
N GLN A 30 -9.21 -8.91 -7.11
CA GLN A 30 -10.00 -7.95 -7.87
C GLN A 30 -11.22 -8.65 -8.47
N LEU A 31 -12.41 -8.07 -8.33
CA LEU A 31 -13.58 -8.59 -9.02
C LEU A 31 -13.36 -8.48 -10.54
N GLY A 32 -13.59 -9.57 -11.26
CA GLY A 32 -13.40 -9.64 -12.72
C GLY A 32 -11.94 -9.77 -13.19
N SER A 33 -11.00 -10.07 -12.29
CA SER A 33 -9.60 -10.32 -12.66
C SER A 33 -9.01 -11.46 -11.81
N SER A 34 -8.18 -12.29 -12.44
CA SER A 34 -7.40 -13.33 -11.75
C SER A 34 -6.14 -12.78 -11.07
N SER A 35 -5.85 -11.48 -11.23
CA SER A 35 -4.69 -10.83 -10.61
C SER A 35 -5.08 -10.00 -9.38
N PRO A 36 -4.30 -10.06 -8.28
CA PRO A 36 -4.51 -9.21 -7.12
C PRO A 36 -4.14 -7.76 -7.40
N LYS A 37 -4.72 -6.86 -6.59
CA LYS A 37 -4.26 -5.47 -6.40
C LYS A 37 -3.52 -5.34 -5.07
N LEU A 38 -2.62 -4.36 -5.01
CA LEU A 38 -1.96 -3.92 -3.80
C LEU A 38 -2.72 -2.72 -3.23
N VAL A 39 -3.01 -2.76 -1.93
CA VAL A 39 -3.74 -1.68 -1.25
C VAL A 39 -3.01 -1.23 0.01
N ALA A 40 -3.13 0.06 0.32
CA ALA A 40 -2.89 0.61 1.65
C ALA A 40 -4.23 0.68 2.38
N GLN A 41 -4.31 0.11 3.58
CA GLN A 41 -5.46 0.19 4.46
C GLN A 41 -5.15 1.13 5.61
N THR A 42 -6.06 2.09 5.84
CA THR A 42 -5.99 3.08 6.92
C THR A 42 -7.31 3.07 7.70
N PRO A 43 -7.39 3.74 8.86
CA PRO A 43 -8.66 3.92 9.57
C PRO A 43 -9.73 4.65 8.73
N GLY A 44 -9.32 5.51 7.80
CA GLY A 44 -10.21 6.29 6.93
C GLY A 44 -10.64 5.56 5.65
N GLY A 45 -10.03 4.42 5.30
CA GLY A 45 -10.43 3.66 4.12
C GLY A 45 -9.32 2.80 3.52
N THR A 46 -9.62 2.25 2.34
CA THR A 46 -8.67 1.44 1.55
C THR A 46 -8.31 2.17 0.26
N TYR A 47 -7.02 2.34 0.01
CA TYR A 47 -6.47 3.05 -1.14
C TYR A 47 -5.71 2.06 -2.03
N VAL A 48 -6.02 2.06 -3.32
CA VAL A 48 -5.35 1.17 -4.29
C VAL A 48 -4.03 1.81 -4.71
N LEU A 49 -2.92 1.11 -4.46
CA LEU A 49 -1.57 1.56 -4.83
C LEU A 49 -1.17 1.07 -6.22
N LEU A 50 -1.51 -0.18 -6.52
CA LEU A 50 -1.21 -0.83 -7.78
C LEU A 50 -2.31 -1.85 -8.09
N ARG A 51 -2.83 -1.85 -9.32
CA ARG A 51 -3.68 -2.94 -9.82
C ARG A 51 -2.81 -3.91 -10.59
N GLY A 52 -2.84 -5.18 -10.20
CA GLY A 52 -2.18 -6.22 -10.97
C GLY A 52 -2.88 -6.40 -12.32
N ASN A 53 -2.14 -6.93 -13.26
CA ASN A 53 -2.62 -7.31 -14.58
C ASN A 53 -2.13 -8.73 -14.89
N PRO A 54 -3.01 -9.64 -15.39
CA PRO A 54 -2.63 -11.02 -15.69
C PRO A 54 -1.51 -11.18 -16.72
N PHE A 55 -1.21 -10.13 -17.49
CA PHE A 55 -0.20 -10.16 -18.57
C PHE A 55 1.16 -9.57 -18.17
N THR A 56 1.29 -8.93 -17.00
CA THR A 56 2.51 -8.19 -16.61
C THR A 56 3.30 -8.86 -15.47
N GLY A 57 2.96 -10.10 -15.11
CA GLY A 57 3.49 -10.77 -13.93
C GLY A 57 2.71 -10.44 -12.64
N GLY A 58 2.85 -11.31 -11.64
CA GLY A 58 2.14 -11.18 -10.36
C GLY A 58 2.76 -10.15 -9.42
N LEU A 59 2.04 -9.81 -8.34
CA LEU A 59 2.52 -8.85 -7.32
C LEU A 59 3.65 -9.38 -6.42
N GLY A 60 4.00 -10.67 -6.49
CA GLY A 60 4.97 -11.25 -5.56
C GLY A 60 4.59 -10.98 -4.09
N ASP A 61 5.56 -10.62 -3.27
CA ASP A 61 5.47 -10.26 -1.85
C ASP A 61 5.51 -8.74 -1.59
N LEU A 62 5.04 -7.94 -2.56
CA LEU A 62 5.08 -6.47 -2.48
C LEU A 62 4.46 -5.86 -1.22
N ASP A 63 3.48 -6.52 -0.61
CA ASP A 63 2.90 -6.14 0.69
C ASP A 63 3.94 -6.22 1.84
N ALA A 64 4.72 -7.29 1.90
CA ALA A 64 5.78 -7.45 2.90
C ALA A 64 6.95 -6.47 2.65
N VAL A 65 7.33 -6.28 1.39
CA VAL A 65 8.38 -5.33 1.00
C VAL A 65 7.97 -3.89 1.38
N LEU A 66 6.75 -3.48 1.09
CA LEU A 66 6.25 -2.14 1.47
C LEU A 66 6.17 -1.96 2.97
N THR A 67 5.67 -2.96 3.71
CA THR A 67 5.67 -2.94 5.18
C THR A 67 7.07 -2.67 5.71
N THR A 68 8.07 -3.41 5.23
CA THR A 68 9.47 -3.24 5.65
C THR A 68 10.03 -1.87 5.25
N ALA A 69 9.75 -1.40 4.04
CA ALA A 69 10.26 -0.12 3.54
C ALA A 69 9.67 1.09 4.29
N VAL A 70 8.39 1.01 4.66
CA VAL A 70 7.62 2.10 5.27
C VAL A 70 7.81 2.13 6.78
N HIS A 71 7.76 0.98 7.46
CA HIS A 71 7.85 0.90 8.92
C HIS A 71 9.27 0.62 9.43
N GLY A 72 10.19 0.23 8.53
CA GLY A 72 11.53 -0.20 8.89
C GLY A 72 11.56 -1.67 9.33
N GLY A 73 12.58 -2.41 8.88
CA GLY A 73 13.00 -3.62 9.57
C GLY A 73 13.86 -3.21 10.76
N SER A 74 13.69 -3.86 11.92
CA SER A 74 14.59 -3.68 13.07
C SER A 74 16.04 -3.72 12.58
N ARG A 75 16.73 -2.60 12.73
CA ARG A 75 18.19 -2.52 12.63
C ARG A 75 18.77 -2.70 14.01
#